data_AF-A0A1W9HGK3-F1
#
_entry.id   AF-A0A1W9HGK3-F1
#
_cell.length_a   1.000
_cell.length_b   1.000
_cell.length_c   1.000
_cell.angle_alpha   90.00
_cell.angle_beta   90.00
_cell.angle_gamma   90.00
#
_symmetry.space_group_name_H-M   'P 1'
#
loop_
_entity.id
_entity.type
_entity.pdbx_description
1 polymer ?
#
loop_
_entity_poly.entity_id
_entity_poly.type
_entity_poly.pdbx_seq_one_letter_code
_entity_poly.pdbx_strand_id
1 'polypeptide(L)'
;MRKTFFAVLISSTIVYAEDAQTYCDKLKKGAPFRIEKEEMELLTKGFNVETSVKEKSGHDSRVVTISYRKKKSNKKCEIIIDDGKISEIRR
;
A
#
# COMPACT_ATOMS: atom_id res chain seq x y z
N MET A 1 -1.79 53.92 5.70
CA MET A 1 -1.41 52.63 6.32
C MET A 1 -1.60 51.53 5.28
N ARG A 2 -0.51 50.96 4.73
CA ARG A 2 -0.57 49.91 3.70
C ARG A 2 -0.76 48.56 4.39
N LYS A 3 -1.90 47.89 4.17
CA LYS A 3 -2.14 46.51 4.61
C LYS A 3 -1.64 45.56 3.53
N THR A 4 -0.51 44.90 3.80
CA THR A 4 0.02 43.82 2.96
C THR A 4 -0.77 42.56 3.25
N PHE A 5 -1.55 42.09 2.27
CA PHE A 5 -2.20 40.79 2.33
C PHE A 5 -1.18 39.73 1.91
N PHE A 6 -0.70 38.93 2.87
CA PHE A 6 0.05 37.72 2.57
C PHE A 6 -0.94 36.66 2.08
N ALA A 7 -1.03 36.50 0.76
CA ALA A 7 -1.69 35.36 0.16
C ALA A 7 -0.82 34.12 0.43
N VAL A 8 -1.21 33.32 1.43
CA VAL A 8 -0.63 32.00 1.66
C VAL A 8 -1.12 31.10 0.52
N LEU A 9 -0.27 30.91 -0.48
CA LEU A 9 -0.44 29.89 -1.51
C LEU A 9 -0.34 28.52 -0.84
N ILE A 10 -1.49 27.97 -0.43
CA ILE A 10 -1.60 26.58 0.01
C ILE A 10 -1.42 25.75 -1.27
N SER A 11 -0.18 25.31 -1.51
CA SER A 11 0.17 24.38 -2.57
C SER A 11 -0.70 23.14 -2.40
N SER A 12 -1.77 23.06 -3.18
CA SER A 12 -2.69 21.94 -3.20
C SER A 12 -1.96 20.80 -3.89
N THR A 13 -1.21 20.00 -3.14
CA THR A 13 -0.82 18.67 -3.58
C THR A 13 -2.10 17.90 -3.83
N ILE A 14 -2.47 17.82 -5.10
CA ILE A 14 -3.49 16.89 -5.59
C ILE A 14 -2.97 15.51 -5.21
N VAL A 15 -3.46 14.98 -4.09
CA VAL A 15 -3.27 13.59 -3.75
C VAL A 15 -4.05 12.83 -4.80
N TYR A 16 -3.37 12.47 -5.90
CA TYR A 16 -3.94 11.60 -6.91
C TYR A 16 -4.46 10.40 -6.16
N ALA A 17 -5.77 10.24 -6.21
CA ALA A 17 -6.45 9.17 -5.57
C ALA A 17 -6.16 7.91 -6.42
N GLU A 18 -4.92 7.43 -6.41
CA GLU A 18 -4.53 6.18 -7.06
C GLU A 18 -5.47 5.08 -6.53
N ASP A 19 -6.03 4.30 -7.43
CA ASP A 19 -6.89 3.18 -7.07
C ASP A 19 -6.01 2.03 -6.54
N ALA A 20 -6.57 1.12 -5.75
CA ALA A 20 -5.81 -0.01 -5.19
C ALA A 20 -5.15 -0.82 -6.32
N GLN A 21 -5.83 -0.92 -7.47
CA GLN A 21 -5.29 -1.63 -8.63
C GLN A 21 -4.08 -0.93 -9.24
N THR A 22 -4.04 0.40 -9.30
CA THR A 22 -2.87 1.13 -9.83
C THR A 22 -1.61 0.86 -8.99
N TYR A 23 -1.75 0.75 -7.67
CA TYR A 23 -0.65 0.35 -6.81
C TYR A 23 -0.24 -1.11 -7.06
N CYS A 24 -1.23 -2.00 -7.15
CA CYS A 24 -1.07 -3.42 -7.44
C CYS A 24 -0.38 -3.68 -8.79
N ASP A 25 -0.64 -2.85 -9.80
CA ASP A 25 -0.05 -2.91 -11.13
C ASP A 25 1.45 -2.58 -11.15
N LYS A 26 1.93 -1.77 -10.20
CA LYS A 26 3.36 -1.43 -10.07
C LYS A 26 4.17 -2.55 -9.45
N LEU A 27 3.52 -3.45 -8.71
CA LEU A 27 4.17 -4.57 -8.05
C LEU A 27 4.54 -5.67 -9.04
N LYS A 28 5.69 -6.31 -8.81
CA LYS A 28 6.20 -7.38 -9.67
C LYS A 28 6.45 -8.64 -8.87
N LYS A 29 6.02 -9.78 -9.40
CA LYS A 29 6.37 -11.10 -8.84
C LYS A 29 7.89 -11.26 -8.82
N GLY A 30 8.41 -11.79 -7.71
CA GLY A 30 9.84 -11.97 -7.43
C GLY A 30 10.55 -10.74 -6.89
N ALA A 31 9.91 -9.55 -6.90
CA ALA A 31 10.51 -8.36 -6.32
C ALA A 31 10.56 -8.47 -4.78
N PRO A 32 11.60 -7.92 -4.13
CA PRO A 32 11.67 -7.84 -2.68
C PRO A 32 10.54 -6.94 -2.16
N PHE A 33 9.94 -7.31 -1.03
CA PHE A 33 8.86 -6.55 -0.42
C PHE A 33 9.16 -6.25 1.05
N ARG A 34 9.06 -4.98 1.43
CA ARG A 34 9.26 -4.53 2.82
C ARG A 34 7.91 -4.19 3.45
N ILE A 35 7.37 -5.15 4.19
CA ILE A 35 6.00 -5.12 4.75
C ILE A 35 5.71 -3.81 5.49
N GLU A 36 6.53 -3.43 6.46
CA GLU A 36 6.27 -2.26 7.33
C GLU A 36 6.21 -0.94 6.56
N LYS A 37 7.13 -0.73 5.62
CA LYS A 37 7.18 0.51 4.82
C LYS A 37 5.94 0.63 3.93
N GLU A 38 5.57 -0.47 3.29
CA GLU A 38 4.48 -0.52 2.32
C GLU A 38 3.12 -0.42 3.00
N GLU A 39 2.95 -1.07 4.17
CA GLU A 39 1.74 -0.93 4.98
C GLU A 39 1.52 0.52 5.44
N MET A 40 2.57 1.20 5.92
CA MET A 40 2.51 2.61 6.31
C MET A 40 2.14 3.52 5.14
N GLU A 41 2.69 3.27 3.94
CA GLU A 41 2.34 4.04 2.74
C GLU A 41 0.87 3.84 2.36
N LEU A 42 0.38 2.60 2.38
CA LEU A 42 -1.01 2.28 2.08
C LEU A 42 -1.98 2.92 3.08
N LEU A 43 -1.66 2.90 4.38
CA LEU A 43 -2.45 3.57 5.41
C LEU A 43 -2.47 5.10 5.20
N THR A 44 -1.33 5.70 4.87
CA THR A 44 -1.22 7.15 4.61
C THR A 44 -2.03 7.58 3.39
N LYS A 45 -2.12 6.73 2.36
CA LYS A 45 -2.96 6.93 1.17
C LYS A 45 -4.44 6.65 1.41
N GLY A 46 -4.84 6.25 2.62
CA GLY A 46 -6.23 6.03 3.02
C GLY A 46 -6.80 4.68 2.59
N PHE A 47 -5.94 3.70 2.29
CA PHE A 47 -6.38 2.33 2.06
C PHE A 47 -6.75 1.64 3.38
N ASN A 48 -7.71 0.72 3.32
CA ASN A 48 -7.92 -0.26 4.37
C ASN A 48 -7.00 -1.44 4.10
N VAL A 49 -6.05 -1.70 5.00
CA VAL A 49 -5.04 -2.74 4.87
C VAL A 49 -5.30 -3.84 5.91
N GLU A 50 -5.20 -5.09 5.49
CA GLU A 50 -5.30 -6.27 6.33
C GLU A 50 -4.09 -7.17 6.05
N THR A 51 -3.31 -7.43 7.09
CA THR A 51 -2.09 -8.24 7.00
C THR A 51 -2.31 -9.54 7.76
N SER A 52 -2.05 -10.66 7.11
CA SER A 52 -2.13 -12.01 7.68
C SER A 52 -0.80 -12.71 7.55
N VAL A 53 -0.33 -13.30 8.65
CA VAL A 53 0.93 -14.05 8.69
C VAL A 53 0.62 -15.53 8.93
N LYS A 54 1.15 -16.40 8.08
CA LYS A 54 1.12 -17.86 8.26
C LYS A 54 2.54 -18.38 8.37
N GLU A 55 2.82 -19.07 9.46
CA GLU A 55 4.06 -19.80 9.64
C GLU A 55 4.00 -21.11 8.86
N LYS A 56 5.04 -21.43 8.09
CA LYS A 56 5.16 -22.75 7.45
C LYS A 56 5.68 -23.74 8.48
N SER A 57 4.89 -24.75 8.81
CA SER A 57 5.32 -25.81 9.73
C SER A 57 6.59 -26.49 9.21
N GLY A 58 7.64 -26.52 10.04
CA GLY A 58 8.90 -27.21 9.75
C GLY A 58 10.05 -26.35 9.23
N HIS A 59 9.86 -25.05 9.01
CA HIS A 59 10.92 -24.10 8.67
C HIS A 59 10.65 -22.74 9.31
N ASP A 60 11.70 -21.94 9.57
CA ASP A 60 11.59 -20.52 10.00
C ASP A 60 11.07 -19.60 8.85
N SER A 61 10.26 -20.14 7.94
CA SER A 61 9.73 -19.43 6.79
C SER A 61 8.30 -18.97 7.07
N ARG A 62 8.03 -17.69 6.78
CA ARG A 62 6.72 -17.06 6.96
C ARG A 62 6.15 -16.67 5.61
N VAL A 63 4.89 -17.00 5.39
CA VAL A 63 4.09 -16.45 4.30
C VAL A 63 3.29 -15.28 4.85
N VAL A 64 3.42 -14.12 4.24
CA VAL A 64 2.67 -12.92 4.60
C VAL A 64 1.74 -12.55 3.47
N THR A 65 0.45 -12.44 3.77
CA THR A 65 -0.56 -11.96 2.82
C THR A 65 -0.98 -10.56 3.24
N ILE A 66 -0.80 -9.58 2.36
CA ILE A 66 -1.30 -8.22 2.57
C ILE A 66 -2.44 -7.97 1.60
N SER A 67 -3.59 -7.64 2.15
CA SER A 67 -4.81 -7.31 1.43
C SER A 67 -5.10 -5.84 1.62
N TYR A 68 -5.26 -5.08 0.54
CA TYR A 68 -5.65 -3.67 0.66
C TYR A 68 -6.71 -3.28 -0.36
N ARG A 69 -7.60 -2.40 0.09
CA ARG A 69 -8.68 -1.83 -0.73
C ARG A 69 -8.89 -0.37 -0.38
N LYS A 70 -9.32 0.43 -1.34
CA LYS A 70 -9.63 1.84 -1.07
C LYS A 70 -10.96 1.95 -0.35
N LYS A 71 -11.09 2.88 0.60
CA LYS A 71 -12.39 3.15 1.24
C LYS A 71 -13.43 3.51 0.17
N LYS A 72 -14.59 2.84 0.19
CA LYS A 72 -15.68 2.94 -0.81
C LYS A 72 -15.39 2.33 -2.19
N SER A 73 -14.28 1.61 -2.37
CA SER A 73 -14.02 0.80 -3.57
C SER A 73 -14.23 -0.69 -3.26
N ASN A 74 -14.86 -1.40 -4.19
CA ASN A 74 -14.98 -2.86 -4.14
C ASN A 74 -13.73 -3.57 -4.69
N LYS A 75 -12.78 -2.81 -5.27
CA LYS A 75 -11.53 -3.35 -5.80
C LYS A 75 -10.52 -3.58 -4.68
N LYS A 76 -10.05 -4.81 -4.55
CA LYS A 76 -9.06 -5.25 -3.57
C LYS A 76 -7.83 -5.75 -4.32
N CYS A 77 -6.64 -5.40 -3.84
CA CYS A 77 -5.43 -6.10 -4.22
C CYS A 77 -4.98 -6.96 -3.04
N GLU A 78 -4.47 -8.15 -3.35
CA GLU A 78 -3.88 -9.05 -2.38
C GLU A 78 -2.49 -9.46 -2.89
N ILE A 79 -1.48 -9.27 -2.04
CA ILE A 79 -0.11 -9.65 -2.33
C ILE A 79 0.33 -10.72 -1.34
N ILE A 80 0.90 -11.79 -1.87
CA ILE A 80 1.43 -12.92 -1.09
C ILE A 80 2.94 -12.83 -1.15
N ILE A 81 3.54 -12.74 0.01
CA ILE A 81 4.97 -12.59 0.21
C ILE A 81 5.47 -13.89 0.84
N ASP A 82 6.46 -14.49 0.20
CA ASP A 82 7.13 -15.68 0.69
C ASP A 82 8.62 -15.37 0.74
N ASP A 83 9.26 -15.61 1.89
CA ASP A 83 10.69 -15.37 2.07
C ASP A 83 11.13 -13.93 1.69
N GLY A 84 10.31 -12.94 2.06
CA GLY A 84 10.57 -11.52 1.81
C GLY A 84 10.42 -11.05 0.35
N LYS A 85 9.91 -11.91 -0.54
CA LYS A 85 9.65 -11.58 -1.95
C LYS A 85 8.20 -11.80 -2.31
N ILE A 86 7.70 -11.02 -3.27
CA ILE A 86 6.34 -11.20 -3.79
C ILE A 86 6.28 -12.54 -4.54
N SER A 87 5.53 -13.49 -4.01
CA SER A 87 5.26 -14.78 -4.63
C SER A 87 4.07 -14.70 -5.59
N GLU A 88 3.04 -13.95 -5.21
CA GLU A 88 1.80 -13.84 -5.97
C GLU A 88 1.13 -12.46 -5.77
N ILE A 89 0.40 -12.00 -6.79
CA ILE A 89 -0.36 -10.76 -6.79
C ILE A 89 -1.76 -11.08 -7.34
N ARG A 90 -2.82 -10.71 -6.62
CA ARG A 90 -4.23 -10.90 -6.99
C ARG A 90 -4.95 -9.55 -6.97
N ARG A 91 -5.89 -9.34 -7.89
CA ARG A 91 -6.53 -8.04 -8.20
C ARG A 91 -8.05 -8.12 -8.23
#